data_AF-A0A914IMN0-F1
#
_entry.id   AF-A0A914IMN0-F1
#
_cell.length_a   1.000
_cell.length_b   1.000
_cell.length_c   1.000
_cell.angle_alpha   90.00
_cell.angle_beta   90.00
_cell.angle_gamma   90.00
#
_symmetry.space_group_name_H-M   'P 1'
#
loop_
_entity.id
_entity.type
_entity.pdbx_description
1 polymer ?
#
loop_
_entity_poly.entity_id
_entity_poly.type
_entity_poly.pdbx_seq_one_letter_code
_entity_poly.pdbx_strand_id
1 'polypeptide(L)'
;MATETLKTIVDGLNGSPFNRHYSLVTFDSLPKEKLLQTLSDVLCWIEGMPDIDIRSESPDETAMRIMQALRILKYPPPRDIDHVQKWRLDIVEGEKLSIYPILDWIFNNVDRLKERIYLAKYLTKTEVPPEEITPEIQRIQNIIFDKMEEFKQIHQRIVESRADYARAEDIRADLKIMDEEKEQLERKIEKVKRITSGKGDLHKYLEMASRLRMEVERNEQLNIERQTQRNSVGFLSGD
;
A
#
# COMPACT_ATOMS: atom_id res chain seq x y z
N MET A 1 20.99 -12.57 -7.20
CA MET A 1 20.11 -11.45 -6.80
C MET A 1 19.04 -11.27 -7.87
N ALA A 2 17.76 -11.30 -7.52
CA ALA A 2 16.69 -11.14 -8.50
C ALA A 2 16.68 -9.70 -9.01
N THR A 3 16.71 -9.50 -10.32
CA THR A 3 16.65 -8.17 -10.97
C THR A 3 15.47 -7.32 -10.52
N GLU A 4 14.40 -7.95 -10.04
CA GLU A 4 13.21 -7.29 -9.48
C GLU A 4 13.52 -6.53 -8.19
N THR A 5 14.29 -7.12 -7.26
CA THR A 5 14.67 -6.45 -6.00
C THR A 5 15.42 -5.14 -6.24
N LEU A 6 16.35 -5.15 -7.20
CA LEU A 6 17.10 -3.95 -7.59
C LEU A 6 16.20 -2.88 -8.23
N LYS A 7 15.18 -3.28 -9.00
CA LYS A 7 14.22 -2.34 -9.59
C LYS A 7 13.41 -1.65 -8.50
N THR A 8 12.84 -2.41 -7.56
CA THR A 8 12.08 -1.86 -6.43
C THR A 8 12.88 -0.80 -5.67
N ILE A 9 14.15 -1.10 -5.37
CA ILE A 9 15.03 -0.20 -4.62
C ILE A 9 15.31 1.07 -5.42
N VAL A 10 15.65 0.94 -6.70
CA VAL A 10 15.95 2.09 -7.56
C VAL A 10 14.71 2.97 -7.76
N ASP A 11 13.55 2.37 -7.97
CA ASP A 11 12.29 3.11 -8.11
C ASP A 11 11.95 3.86 -6.82
N GLY A 12 12.13 3.22 -5.66
CA GLY A 12 11.93 3.84 -4.34
C GLY A 12 12.90 5.00 -4.06
N LEU A 13 14.17 4.87 -4.42
CA LEU A 13 15.19 5.92 -4.25
C LEU A 13 15.08 7.05 -5.28
N ASN A 14 14.51 6.78 -6.45
CA ASN A 14 14.25 7.80 -7.46
C ASN A 14 12.94 8.56 -7.20
N GLY A 15 12.01 7.94 -6.47
CA GLY A 15 10.80 8.60 -5.99
C GLY A 15 11.05 9.61 -4.88
N SER A 16 9.98 10.33 -4.53
CA SER A 16 9.97 11.22 -3.36
C SER A 16 10.10 10.39 -2.07
N PRO A 17 10.93 10.82 -1.09
CA PRO A 17 11.61 12.12 -0.99
C PRO A 17 13.05 12.17 -1.56
N PHE A 18 13.62 11.04 -1.96
CA PHE A 18 15.07 10.92 -2.16
C PHE A 18 15.58 11.46 -3.50
N ASN A 19 14.79 11.32 -4.58
CA ASN A 19 15.08 11.87 -5.92
C ASN A 19 16.54 11.65 -6.40
N ARG A 20 17.12 10.45 -6.16
CA ARG A 20 18.57 10.22 -6.40
C ARG A 20 18.96 9.88 -7.84
N HIS A 21 17.98 9.75 -8.74
CA HIS A 21 18.16 9.49 -10.18
C HIS A 21 19.17 8.37 -10.53
N TYR A 22 19.17 7.28 -9.75
CA TYR A 22 19.99 6.11 -10.02
C TYR A 22 19.44 5.28 -11.18
N SER A 23 20.35 4.70 -11.96
CA SER A 23 20.09 3.51 -12.79
C SER A 23 20.47 2.23 -12.05
N LEU A 24 20.01 1.07 -12.52
CA LEU A 24 20.35 -0.24 -11.93
C LEU A 24 21.86 -0.47 -11.84
N VAL A 25 22.61 -0.06 -12.87
CA VAL A 25 24.06 -0.21 -12.93
C VAL A 25 24.76 0.74 -11.97
N THR A 26 24.33 2.02 -11.93
CA THR A 26 24.96 3.00 -11.03
C THR A 26 24.71 2.67 -9.57
N PHE A 27 23.50 2.20 -9.23
CA PHE A 27 23.17 1.76 -7.89
C PHE A 27 23.98 0.52 -7.50
N ASP A 28 24.06 -0.49 -8.38
CA ASP A 28 24.87 -1.66 -8.07
C ASP A 28 26.37 -1.34 -8.01
N SER A 29 26.87 -0.33 -8.70
CA SER A 29 28.26 0.10 -8.58
C SER A 29 28.58 0.93 -7.32
N LEU A 30 27.60 1.18 -6.44
CA LEU A 30 27.83 2.02 -5.26
C LEU A 30 28.87 1.41 -4.30
N PRO A 31 29.78 2.25 -3.75
CA PRO A 31 30.70 1.80 -2.72
C PRO A 31 29.94 1.53 -1.41
N LYS A 32 30.49 0.61 -0.59
CA LYS A 32 29.86 0.13 0.65
C LYS A 32 29.44 1.26 1.60
N GLU A 33 30.30 2.27 1.79
CA GLU A 33 29.98 3.45 2.61
C GLU A 33 28.74 4.20 2.11
N LYS A 34 28.63 4.44 0.79
CA LYS A 34 27.47 5.14 0.22
C LYS A 34 26.21 4.29 0.31
N LEU A 35 26.34 2.98 0.19
CA LEU A 35 25.22 2.06 0.34
C LEU A 35 24.72 2.04 1.79
N LEU A 36 25.63 2.03 2.76
CA LEU A 36 25.30 2.13 4.19
C LEU A 36 24.66 3.48 4.53
N GLN A 37 25.18 4.58 3.98
CA GLN A 37 24.55 5.90 4.13
C GLN A 37 23.14 5.90 3.54
N THR A 38 22.95 5.31 2.36
CA THR A 38 21.63 5.20 1.73
C THR A 38 20.65 4.42 2.62
N LEU A 39 21.08 3.34 3.24
CA LEU A 39 20.26 2.61 4.22
C LEU A 39 19.94 3.49 5.44
N SER A 40 20.92 4.22 5.97
CA SER A 40 20.72 5.15 7.09
C SER A 40 19.68 6.22 6.76
N ASP A 41 19.80 6.87 5.59
CA ASP A 41 18.87 7.90 5.13
C ASP A 41 17.44 7.36 4.99
N VAL A 42 17.31 6.14 4.42
CA VAL A 42 16.01 5.49 4.25
C VAL A 42 15.38 5.16 5.61
N LEU A 43 16.15 4.70 6.58
CA LEU A 43 15.65 4.43 7.94
C LEU A 43 15.23 5.73 8.64
N CYS A 44 16.07 6.78 8.59
CA CYS A 44 15.75 8.10 9.15
C CYS A 44 14.44 8.66 8.56
N TRP A 45 14.26 8.54 7.25
CA TRP A 45 13.03 8.98 6.58
C TRP A 45 11.78 8.29 7.11
N ILE A 46 11.81 6.96 7.29
CA ILE A 46 10.63 6.21 7.76
C ILE A 46 10.37 6.50 9.23
N GLU A 47 11.42 6.72 10.02
CA GLU A 47 11.33 7.15 11.42
C GLU A 47 10.81 8.59 11.59
N GLY A 48 10.94 9.41 10.53
CA GLY A 48 10.69 10.85 10.57
C GLY A 48 11.76 11.60 11.36
N MET A 49 12.99 11.07 11.35
CA MET A 49 14.18 11.64 11.96
C MET A 49 14.97 12.46 10.92
N PRO A 50 15.78 13.44 11.36
CA PRO A 50 16.71 14.11 10.45
C PRO A 50 17.72 13.12 9.89
N ASP A 51 18.27 13.44 8.71
CA ASP A 51 19.34 12.66 8.11
C ASP A 51 20.58 12.68 9.01
N ILE A 52 21.20 11.51 9.16
CA ILE A 52 22.40 11.31 9.98
C ILE A 52 23.53 10.85 9.07
N ASP A 53 24.61 11.63 9.02
CA ASP A 53 25.83 11.26 8.32
C ASP A 53 26.58 10.19 9.14
N ILE A 54 26.74 8.99 8.57
CA ILE A 54 27.43 7.87 9.21
C ILE A 54 28.91 8.18 9.52
N ARG A 55 29.49 9.20 8.88
CA ARG A 55 30.87 9.63 9.13
C ARG A 55 31.01 10.46 10.40
N SER A 56 29.89 10.97 10.92
CA SER A 56 29.85 11.73 12.17
C SER A 56 29.70 10.83 13.41
N GLU A 57 29.33 9.56 13.21
CA GLU A 57 29.13 8.55 14.24
C GLU A 57 30.29 7.54 14.23
N SER A 58 30.54 6.88 15.36
CA SER A 58 31.38 5.69 15.35
C SER A 58 30.66 4.52 14.66
N PRO A 59 31.40 3.56 14.05
CA PRO A 59 30.79 2.40 13.41
C PRO A 59 29.85 1.61 14.34
N ASP A 60 30.19 1.53 15.64
CA ASP A 60 29.40 0.84 16.65
C ASP A 60 28.08 1.58 16.95
N GLU A 61 28.09 2.92 17.00
CA GLU A 61 26.89 3.73 17.18
C GLU A 61 25.94 3.61 15.99
N THR A 62 26.46 3.73 14.76
CA THR A 62 25.66 3.54 13.54
C THR A 62 25.08 2.12 13.47
N ALA A 63 25.87 1.10 13.81
CA ALA A 63 25.42 -0.29 13.86
C ALA A 63 24.27 -0.46 14.85
N MET A 64 24.43 0.06 16.07
CA MET A 64 23.44 -0.03 17.13
C MET A 64 22.15 0.68 16.73
N ARG A 65 22.23 1.87 16.12
CA ARG A 65 21.08 2.62 15.61
C ARG A 65 20.32 1.85 14.53
N ILE A 66 21.03 1.35 13.50
CA ILE A 66 20.41 0.57 12.41
C ILE A 66 19.74 -0.69 12.97
N MET A 67 20.41 -1.40 13.89
CA MET A 67 19.85 -2.62 14.50
C MET A 67 18.61 -2.33 15.35
N GLN A 68 18.60 -1.22 16.10
CA GLN A 68 17.44 -0.79 16.86
C GLN A 68 16.27 -0.42 15.95
N ALA A 69 16.52 0.32 14.86
CA ALA A 69 15.52 0.66 13.85
C ALA A 69 14.91 -0.61 13.24
N LEU A 70 15.73 -1.56 12.78
CA LEU A 70 15.28 -2.84 12.22
C LEU A 70 14.47 -3.67 13.25
N ARG A 71 14.84 -3.61 14.53
CA ARG A 71 14.10 -4.27 15.62
C ARG A 71 12.73 -3.64 15.85
N ILE A 72 12.60 -2.31 15.76
CA ILE A 72 11.31 -1.61 15.87
C ILE A 72 10.42 -1.95 14.67
N LEU A 73 11.01 -1.92 13.47
CA LEU A 73 10.36 -2.33 12.23
C LEU A 73 9.98 -3.83 12.21
N LYS A 74 10.61 -4.63 13.07
CA LYS A 74 10.59 -6.09 13.09
C LYS A 74 10.87 -6.71 11.74
N TYR A 75 11.97 -6.23 11.15
CA TYR A 75 12.61 -6.94 10.07
C TYR A 75 13.05 -8.35 10.55
N PRO A 76 12.71 -9.43 9.83
CA PRO A 76 13.03 -10.78 10.25
C PRO A 76 14.55 -11.05 10.10
N PRO A 77 15.27 -11.39 11.18
CA PRO A 77 16.67 -11.79 11.06
C PRO A 77 16.80 -13.17 10.39
N PRO A 78 18.00 -13.55 9.92
CA PRO A 78 18.29 -14.91 9.48
C PRO A 78 17.95 -15.95 10.57
N ARG A 79 17.56 -17.16 10.15
CA ARG A 79 17.06 -18.21 11.06
C ARG A 79 18.16 -18.87 11.92
N ASP A 80 19.40 -18.88 11.44
CA ASP A 80 20.51 -19.54 12.13
C ASP A 80 21.36 -18.55 12.93
N ILE A 81 21.71 -18.90 14.16
CA ILE A 81 22.42 -18.02 15.11
C ILE A 81 23.78 -17.57 14.58
N ASP A 82 24.54 -18.46 13.95
CA ASP A 82 25.84 -18.12 13.33
C ASP A 82 25.67 -17.18 12.13
N HIS A 83 24.58 -17.35 11.37
CA HIS A 83 24.21 -16.45 10.29
C HIS A 83 23.74 -15.08 10.81
N VAL A 84 23.17 -14.98 12.02
CA VAL A 84 22.79 -13.70 12.63
C VAL A 84 24.01 -12.86 12.96
N GLN A 85 25.07 -13.44 13.55
CA GLN A 85 26.29 -12.67 13.86
C GLN A 85 26.98 -12.18 12.59
N LYS A 86 27.08 -13.05 11.58
CA LYS A 86 27.62 -12.66 10.28
C LYS A 86 26.78 -11.58 9.62
N TRP A 87 25.44 -11.73 9.61
CA TRP A 87 24.53 -10.73 9.04
C TRP A 87 24.65 -9.37 9.72
N ARG A 88 24.87 -9.34 11.05
CA ARG A 88 25.14 -8.09 11.76
C ARG A 88 26.40 -7.42 11.26
N LEU A 89 27.50 -8.18 11.16
CA LEU A 89 28.78 -7.68 10.65
C LEU A 89 28.66 -7.19 9.21
N ASP A 90 28.00 -7.97 8.35
CA ASP A 90 27.74 -7.64 6.95
C ASP A 90 26.96 -6.31 6.81
N ILE A 91 26.02 -6.00 7.71
CA ILE A 91 25.32 -4.71 7.72
C ILE A 91 26.28 -3.56 8.04
N VAL A 92 27.13 -3.73 9.07
CA VAL A 92 28.10 -2.71 9.49
C VAL A 92 29.13 -2.45 8.40
N GLU A 93 29.56 -3.51 7.69
CA GLU A 93 30.51 -3.39 6.58
C GLU A 93 29.89 -2.85 5.29
N GLY A 94 28.56 -2.69 5.23
CA GLY A 94 27.87 -2.19 4.05
C GLY A 94 27.73 -3.23 2.93
N GLU A 95 27.62 -4.51 3.27
CA GLU A 95 27.53 -5.60 2.31
C GLU A 95 26.18 -5.61 1.56
N LYS A 96 26.26 -5.68 0.24
CA LYS A 96 25.10 -5.68 -0.66
C LYS A 96 24.13 -6.83 -0.38
N LEU A 97 24.66 -8.00 -0.04
CA LEU A 97 23.86 -9.21 0.25
C LEU A 97 22.93 -9.01 1.44
N SER A 98 23.32 -8.14 2.38
CA SER A 98 22.55 -7.85 3.59
C SER A 98 21.71 -6.59 3.44
N ILE A 99 22.20 -5.55 2.76
CA ILE A 99 21.49 -4.27 2.62
C ILE A 99 20.34 -4.33 1.60
N TYR A 100 20.53 -4.98 0.44
CA TYR A 100 19.48 -4.97 -0.60
C TYR A 100 18.16 -5.60 -0.13
N PRO A 101 18.14 -6.76 0.55
CA PRO A 101 16.89 -7.31 1.07
C PRO A 101 16.18 -6.38 2.06
N ILE A 102 16.93 -5.62 2.86
CA ILE A 102 16.37 -4.66 3.81
C ILE A 102 15.70 -3.50 3.06
N LEU A 103 16.39 -2.91 2.09
CA LEU A 103 15.86 -1.81 1.28
C LEU A 103 14.62 -2.25 0.48
N ASP A 104 14.69 -3.41 -0.17
CA ASP A 104 13.55 -3.96 -0.92
C ASP A 104 12.35 -4.20 0.00
N TRP A 105 12.57 -4.80 1.17
CA TRP A 105 11.50 -5.01 2.15
C TRP A 105 10.88 -3.69 2.63
N ILE A 106 11.71 -2.68 2.88
CA ILE A 106 11.28 -1.35 3.26
C ILE A 106 10.38 -0.73 2.18
N PHE A 107 10.86 -0.67 0.94
CA PHE A 107 10.14 -0.02 -0.15
C PHE A 107 8.84 -0.74 -0.53
N ASN A 108 8.79 -2.06 -0.37
CA ASN A 108 7.55 -2.84 -0.57
C ASN A 108 6.51 -2.67 0.55
N ASN A 109 6.87 -2.10 1.71
CA ASN A 109 6.00 -2.04 2.89
C ASN A 109 5.89 -0.64 3.51
N VAL A 110 6.21 0.44 2.77
CA VAL A 110 6.36 1.80 3.31
C VAL A 110 5.21 2.22 4.25
N ASP A 111 3.95 2.13 3.81
CA ASP A 111 2.80 2.59 4.60
C ASP A 111 2.65 1.81 5.90
N ARG A 112 2.77 0.48 5.82
CA ARG A 112 2.73 -0.42 6.97
C ARG A 112 3.87 -0.12 7.96
N LEU A 113 5.07 0.18 7.46
CA LEU A 113 6.22 0.48 8.31
C LEU A 113 6.12 1.85 8.97
N LYS A 114 5.59 2.86 8.26
CA LYS A 114 5.29 4.17 8.84
C LYS A 114 4.26 4.08 9.96
N GLU A 115 3.17 3.33 9.74
CA GLU A 115 2.17 3.07 10.79
C GLU A 115 2.81 2.36 11.97
N ARG A 116 3.64 1.34 11.72
CA ARG A 116 4.34 0.61 12.77
C ARG A 116 5.25 1.50 13.61
N ILE A 117 6.01 2.38 12.98
CA ILE A 117 6.87 3.34 13.70
C ILE A 117 6.02 4.29 14.54
N TYR A 118 4.96 4.83 13.95
CA TYR A 118 4.03 5.69 14.67
C TYR A 118 3.49 4.99 15.93
N LEU A 119 3.04 3.74 15.80
CA LEU A 119 2.58 2.94 16.94
C LEU A 119 3.70 2.66 17.94
N ALA A 120 4.91 2.34 17.48
CA ALA A 120 6.05 2.06 18.35
C ALA A 120 6.41 3.24 19.26
N LYS A 121 6.23 4.49 18.81
CA LYS A 121 6.46 5.70 19.63
C LYS A 121 5.60 5.72 20.90
N TYR A 122 4.40 5.14 20.85
CA TYR A 122 3.44 5.14 21.96
C TYR A 122 3.29 3.78 22.64
N LEU A 123 3.64 2.69 21.95
CA LEU A 123 3.40 1.32 22.40
C LEU A 123 4.66 0.56 22.82
N THR A 124 5.85 1.17 22.72
CA THR A 124 7.08 0.57 23.23
C THR A 124 7.14 0.75 24.75
N LYS A 125 7.19 -0.37 25.50
CA LYS A 125 7.34 -0.33 26.95
C LYS A 125 8.75 0.11 27.31
N THR A 126 8.85 1.04 28.24
CA THR A 126 10.12 1.36 28.89
C THR A 126 10.52 0.20 29.80
N GLU A 127 11.66 -0.42 29.51
CA GLU A 127 12.23 -1.44 30.38
C GLU A 127 12.77 -0.77 31.65
N VAL A 128 12.22 -1.13 32.80
CA VAL A 128 12.71 -0.68 34.11
C VAL A 128 13.47 -1.83 34.76
N PRO A 129 14.74 -1.62 35.17
CA PRO A 129 15.52 -2.64 35.85
C PRO A 129 14.80 -3.18 37.09
N PRO A 130 14.88 -4.49 37.38
CA PRO A 130 14.17 -5.09 38.52
C PRO A 130 14.50 -4.44 39.87
N GLU A 131 15.72 -3.95 40.02
CA GLU A 131 16.22 -3.29 41.24
C GLU A 131 15.51 -1.95 41.52
N GLU A 132 15.03 -1.28 40.47
CA GLU A 132 14.37 0.02 40.55
C GLU A 132 12.84 -0.12 40.67
N ILE A 133 12.29 -1.34 40.70
CA ILE A 133 10.84 -1.55 40.77
C ILE A 133 10.36 -1.33 42.21
N THR A 134 9.93 -0.10 42.47
CA THR A 134 9.19 0.25 43.70
C THR A 134 7.68 0.08 43.49
N PRO A 135 6.88 -0.05 44.57
CA PRO A 135 5.41 -0.09 44.47
C PRO A 135 4.81 1.15 43.80
N GLU A 136 5.50 2.30 43.83
CA GLU A 136 5.09 3.51 43.11
C GLU A 136 5.34 3.39 41.62
N ILE A 137 6.53 2.94 41.22
CA ILE A 137 6.88 2.71 39.82
C ILE A 137 5.97 1.65 39.19
N GLN A 138 5.65 0.58 39.93
CA GLN A 138 4.70 -0.44 39.46
C GLN A 138 3.30 0.12 39.24
N ARG A 139 2.81 1.01 40.12
CA ARG A 139 1.53 1.70 39.93
C ARG A 139 1.54 2.57 38.67
N ILE A 140 2.62 3.32 38.44
CA ILE A 140 2.77 4.16 37.24
C ILE A 140 2.82 3.30 35.97
N GLN A 141 3.55 2.18 35.99
CA GLN A 141 3.60 1.25 34.86
C GLN A 141 2.21 0.68 34.52
N ASN A 142 1.40 0.36 35.53
CA ASN A 142 0.02 -0.09 35.30
C ASN A 142 -0.84 1.02 34.67
N ILE A 143 -0.74 2.26 35.15
CA ILE A 143 -1.45 3.41 34.56
C ILE A 143 -1.03 3.62 33.10
N ILE A 144 0.28 3.57 32.81
CA ILE A 144 0.80 3.68 31.45
C ILE A 144 0.24 2.55 30.58
N PHE A 145 0.23 1.32 31.09
CA PHE A 145 -0.32 0.18 30.37
C PHE A 145 -1.81 0.35 30.03
N ASP A 146 -2.62 0.81 30.98
CA ASP A 146 -4.04 1.08 30.75
C ASP A 146 -4.23 2.17 29.68
N LYS A 147 -3.40 3.23 29.71
CA LYS A 147 -3.41 4.28 28.68
C LYS A 147 -2.95 3.79 27.31
N MET A 148 -1.99 2.88 27.25
CA MET A 148 -1.59 2.24 25.99
C MET A 148 -2.74 1.41 25.41
N GLU A 149 -3.52 0.73 26.25
CA GLU A 149 -4.66 -0.07 25.80
C GLU A 149 -5.83 0.81 25.33
N GLU A 150 -6.12 1.89 26.05
CA GLU A 150 -7.07 2.93 25.62
C GLU A 150 -6.66 3.52 24.26
N PHE A 151 -5.37 3.84 24.07
CA PHE A 151 -4.84 4.33 22.80
C PHE A 151 -5.06 3.34 21.65
N LYS A 152 -4.81 2.04 21.85
CA LYS A 152 -5.04 1.03 20.81
C LYS A 152 -6.50 1.00 20.37
N GLN A 153 -7.43 1.00 21.32
CA GLN A 153 -8.86 0.97 21.02
C GLN A 153 -9.31 2.21 20.23
N ILE A 154 -8.86 3.39 20.66
CA ILE A 154 -9.19 4.65 19.97
C ILE A 154 -8.58 4.66 18.57
N HIS A 155 -7.30 4.27 18.44
CA HIS A 155 -6.61 4.23 17.17
C HIS A 155 -7.30 3.29 16.19
N GLN A 156 -7.67 2.08 16.63
CA GLN A 156 -8.40 1.11 15.81
C GLN A 156 -9.72 1.69 15.29
N ARG A 157 -10.53 2.33 16.15
CA ARG A 157 -11.80 2.98 15.73
C ARG A 157 -11.56 4.08 14.69
N ILE A 158 -10.50 4.87 14.84
CA ILE A 158 -10.16 5.91 13.87
C ILE A 158 -9.77 5.30 12.52
N VAL A 159 -8.98 4.22 12.51
CA VAL A 159 -8.58 3.54 11.28
C VAL A 159 -9.80 2.97 10.55
N GLU A 160 -10.70 2.30 11.27
CA GLU A 160 -11.96 1.78 10.73
C GLU A 160 -12.84 2.91 10.15
N SER A 161 -13.02 3.99 10.91
CA SER A 161 -13.80 5.15 10.48
C SER A 161 -13.22 5.85 9.23
N ARG A 162 -11.89 5.93 9.11
CA ARG A 162 -11.24 6.47 7.91
C ARG A 162 -11.49 5.59 6.68
N ALA A 163 -11.45 4.26 6.85
CA ALA A 163 -11.74 3.33 5.77
C ALA A 163 -13.20 3.43 5.31
N ASP A 164 -14.13 3.62 6.23
CA ASP A 164 -15.55 3.85 5.92
C ASP A 164 -15.76 5.18 5.19
N TYR A 165 -15.08 6.23 5.62
CA TYR A 165 -15.14 7.54 4.97
C TYR A 165 -14.62 7.50 3.53
N ALA A 166 -13.50 6.83 3.27
CA ALA A 166 -12.96 6.67 1.92
C ALA A 166 -13.97 5.96 0.99
N ARG A 167 -14.59 4.87 1.46
CA ARG A 167 -15.65 4.17 0.72
C ARG A 167 -16.87 5.06 0.44
N ALA A 168 -17.27 5.90 1.40
CA ALA A 168 -18.37 6.83 1.22
C ALA A 168 -18.05 7.92 0.18
N GLU A 169 -16.81 8.38 0.10
CA GLU A 169 -16.37 9.37 -0.88
C GLU A 169 -16.36 8.79 -2.30
N ASP A 170 -15.93 7.54 -2.47
CA ASP A 170 -16.01 6.84 -3.77
C ASP A 170 -17.47 6.72 -4.24
N ILE A 171 -18.38 6.29 -3.36
CA ILE A 171 -19.82 6.22 -3.67
C ILE A 171 -20.37 7.60 -4.05
N ARG A 172 -19.93 8.66 -3.37
CA ARG A 172 -20.35 10.03 -3.66
C ARG A 172 -19.86 10.49 -5.04
N ALA A 173 -18.62 10.15 -5.40
CA ALA A 173 -18.06 10.44 -6.71
C ALA A 173 -18.84 9.71 -7.81
N ASP A 174 -19.15 8.43 -7.62
CA ASP A 174 -19.95 7.64 -8.55
C ASP A 174 -21.37 8.20 -8.72
N LEU A 175 -22.03 8.57 -7.62
CA LEU A 175 -23.36 9.20 -7.68
C LEU A 175 -23.34 10.49 -8.50
N LYS A 176 -22.30 11.30 -8.37
CA LYS A 176 -22.15 12.52 -9.16
C LYS A 176 -22.01 12.22 -10.66
N ILE A 177 -21.23 11.21 -11.02
CA ILE A 177 -21.08 10.77 -12.41
C ILE A 177 -22.44 10.29 -12.95
N MET A 178 -23.16 9.46 -12.18
CA MET A 178 -24.48 8.98 -12.58
C MET A 178 -25.51 10.10 -12.75
N ASP A 179 -25.48 11.12 -11.90
CA ASP A 179 -26.35 12.30 -12.03
C ASP A 179 -26.03 13.10 -13.31
N GLU A 180 -24.75 13.30 -13.62
CA GLU A 180 -24.32 13.97 -14.85
C GLU A 180 -24.76 13.19 -16.11
N GLU A 181 -24.62 11.86 -16.10
CA GLU A 181 -25.08 10.98 -17.18
C GLU A 181 -26.60 11.04 -17.35
N LYS A 182 -27.34 11.01 -16.24
CA LYS A 182 -28.80 11.13 -16.23
C LYS A 182 -29.24 12.44 -16.88
N GLU A 183 -28.65 13.58 -16.48
CA GLU A 183 -28.98 14.87 -17.10
C GLU A 183 -28.68 14.88 -18.60
N GLN A 184 -27.56 14.28 -19.03
CA GLN A 184 -27.24 14.19 -20.45
C GLN A 184 -28.25 13.35 -21.23
N LEU A 185 -28.71 12.22 -20.67
CA LEU A 185 -29.75 11.39 -21.25
C LEU A 185 -31.09 12.12 -21.31
N GLU A 186 -31.49 12.83 -20.26
CA GLU A 186 -32.70 13.64 -20.24
C GLU A 186 -32.67 14.73 -21.33
N ARG A 187 -31.55 15.44 -21.48
CA ARG A 187 -31.36 16.43 -22.56
C ARG A 187 -31.47 15.79 -23.95
N LYS A 188 -30.91 14.59 -24.16
CA LYS A 188 -31.03 13.85 -25.42
C LYS A 188 -32.47 13.43 -25.69
N ILE A 189 -33.16 12.88 -24.68
CA ILE A 189 -34.57 12.48 -24.78
C ILE A 189 -35.44 13.69 -25.15
N GLU A 190 -35.25 14.81 -24.48
CA GLU A 190 -35.99 16.04 -24.74
C GLU A 190 -35.77 16.55 -26.18
N LYS A 191 -34.52 16.54 -26.66
CA LYS A 191 -34.20 16.88 -28.05
C LYS A 191 -34.92 15.96 -29.05
N VAL A 192 -34.90 14.65 -28.82
CA VAL A 192 -35.60 13.68 -29.67
C VAL A 192 -37.10 13.88 -29.63
N LYS A 193 -37.68 14.09 -28.43
CA LYS A 193 -39.11 14.36 -28.26
C LYS A 193 -39.53 15.59 -29.07
N ARG A 194 -38.77 16.70 -29.02
CA ARG A 194 -39.03 17.92 -29.80
C ARG A 194 -39.00 17.68 -31.31
N ILE A 195 -38.01 16.94 -31.81
CA ILE A 195 -37.91 16.62 -33.25
C ILE A 195 -39.09 15.76 -33.70
N THR A 196 -39.57 14.87 -32.83
CA THR A 196 -40.58 13.88 -33.21
C THR A 196 -42.02 14.35 -32.95
N SER A 197 -42.24 15.43 -32.20
CA SER A 197 -43.58 15.92 -31.81
C SER A 197 -44.45 16.36 -32.99
N GLY A 198 -43.84 16.76 -34.12
CA GLY A 198 -44.55 17.16 -35.33
C GLY A 198 -44.99 16.03 -36.25
N LYS A 199 -44.73 14.76 -35.90
CA LYS A 199 -45.12 13.60 -36.72
C LYS A 199 -46.47 13.04 -36.26
N GLY A 200 -47.40 12.86 -37.19
CA GLY A 200 -48.67 12.17 -36.95
C GLY A 200 -48.45 10.69 -36.54
N ASP A 201 -49.33 10.16 -35.70
CA ASP A 201 -49.25 8.78 -35.16
C ASP A 201 -47.94 8.40 -34.45
N LEU A 202 -47.21 9.40 -33.89
CA LEU A 202 -45.95 9.21 -33.16
C LEU A 202 -46.00 8.05 -32.14
N HIS A 203 -47.08 7.97 -31.38
CA HIS A 203 -47.22 6.97 -30.32
C HIS A 203 -47.16 5.54 -30.86
N LYS A 204 -47.83 5.29 -31.99
CA LYS A 204 -47.87 3.99 -32.66
C LYS A 204 -46.49 3.59 -33.20
N TYR A 205 -45.76 4.54 -33.79
CA TYR A 205 -44.41 4.29 -34.29
C TYR A 205 -43.40 4.03 -33.15
N LEU A 206 -43.50 4.74 -32.02
CA LEU A 206 -42.68 4.48 -30.85
C LEU A 206 -42.96 3.11 -30.24
N GLU A 207 -44.23 2.68 -30.20
CA GLU A 207 -44.60 1.36 -29.71
C GLU A 207 -44.03 0.25 -30.62
N MET A 208 -44.15 0.39 -31.94
CA MET A 208 -43.55 -0.56 -32.88
C MET A 208 -42.03 -0.61 -32.76
N ALA A 209 -41.36 0.54 -32.62
CA ALA A 209 -39.91 0.59 -32.43
C ALA A 209 -39.47 -0.06 -31.11
N SER A 210 -40.24 0.13 -30.03
CA SER A 210 -39.98 -0.53 -28.74
C SER A 210 -40.11 -2.06 -28.86
N ARG A 211 -41.16 -2.56 -29.51
CA ARG A 211 -41.33 -4.00 -29.77
C ARG A 211 -40.19 -4.56 -30.61
N LEU A 212 -39.79 -3.87 -31.67
CA LEU A 212 -38.65 -4.29 -32.49
C LEU A 212 -37.36 -4.34 -31.66
N ARG A 213 -37.11 -3.34 -30.80
CA ARG A 213 -35.93 -3.32 -29.93
C ARG A 213 -35.89 -4.53 -29.00
N MET A 214 -37.01 -4.85 -28.35
CA MET A 214 -37.11 -6.02 -27.46
C MET A 214 -36.87 -7.34 -28.21
N GLU A 215 -37.40 -7.50 -29.42
CA GLU A 215 -37.14 -8.70 -30.22
C GLU A 215 -35.67 -8.81 -30.67
N VAL A 216 -35.02 -7.69 -30.99
CA VAL A 216 -33.59 -7.66 -31.31
C VAL A 216 -32.75 -8.04 -30.10
N GLU A 217 -32.99 -7.42 -28.94
CA GLU A 217 -32.30 -7.75 -27.67
C GLU A 217 -32.49 -9.24 -27.31
N ARG A 218 -33.71 -9.77 -27.45
CA ARG A 218 -34.01 -11.18 -27.22
C ARG A 218 -33.22 -12.09 -28.16
N ASN A 219 -33.14 -11.74 -29.44
CA ASN A 219 -32.41 -12.52 -30.44
C ASN A 219 -30.89 -12.49 -30.20
N GLU A 220 -30.34 -11.35 -29.76
CA GLU A 220 -28.95 -11.23 -29.33
C GLU A 220 -28.66 -12.13 -28.12
N GLN A 221 -29.53 -12.12 -27.11
CA GLN A 221 -29.43 -12.99 -25.94
C GLN A 221 -29.39 -14.48 -26.34
N LEU A 222 -30.33 -14.90 -27.20
CA LEU A 222 -30.40 -16.27 -27.71
C LEU A 222 -29.16 -16.65 -28.52
N ASN A 223 -28.57 -15.71 -29.27
CA ASN A 223 -27.32 -15.95 -29.99
C ASN A 223 -26.13 -16.13 -29.05
N ILE A 224 -26.05 -15.32 -27.99
CA ILE A 224 -25.03 -15.50 -26.94
C ILE A 224 -25.19 -16.88 -26.29
N GLU A 225 -26.40 -17.26 -25.91
CA GLU A 225 -26.70 -18.58 -25.34
C GLU A 225 -26.37 -19.74 -26.29
N ARG A 226 -26.70 -19.62 -27.58
CA ARG A 226 -26.32 -20.64 -28.58
C ARG A 226 -24.81 -20.74 -28.74
N GLN A 227 -24.09 -19.62 -28.67
CA GLN A 227 -22.64 -19.61 -28.79
C GLN A 227 -21.98 -20.21 -27.54
N THR A 228 -22.46 -19.89 -26.34
CA THR A 228 -21.96 -20.50 -25.10
C THR A 228 -22.26 -22.00 -25.06
N GLN A 229 -23.45 -22.44 -25.48
CA GLN A 229 -23.80 -23.86 -25.62
C GLN A 229 -22.93 -24.60 -26.64
N ARG A 230 -22.63 -23.98 -27.79
CA ARG A 230 -21.70 -24.55 -28.78
C ARG A 230 -20.29 -24.69 -28.22
N ASN A 231 -19.82 -23.68 -27.49
CA ASN A 231 -18.50 -23.71 -26.88
C ASN A 231 -18.41 -24.78 -25.79
N SER A 232 -19.46 -24.99 -24.98
CA SER A 232 -19.48 -26.02 -23.94
C SER A 232 -19.66 -27.44 -24.51
N VAL A 233 -20.48 -27.65 -25.54
CA VAL A 233 -20.58 -28.95 -26.23
C VAL A 233 -19.30 -29.28 -27.00
N GLY A 234 -18.65 -28.28 -27.60
CA GLY A 234 -17.33 -28.45 -28.23
C GLY A 234 -16.23 -28.84 -27.23
N PHE A 235 -16.34 -28.39 -25.98
CA PHE A 235 -15.46 -28.81 -24.88
C PHE A 235 -15.74 -30.24 -24.40
N LEU A 236 -17.01 -30.69 -24.46
CA LEU A 236 -17.43 -32.03 -24.05
C LEU A 236 -17.32 -33.11 -25.15
N SER A 237 -17.15 -32.70 -26.42
CA SER A 237 -17.02 -33.61 -27.57
C SER A 237 -15.55 -33.80 -28.01
N GLY A 238 -14.60 -33.31 -27.22
CA GLY A 238 -13.16 -33.38 -27.45
C GLY A 238 -12.40 -34.38 -26.56
N ASP A 239 -13.11 -35.18 -25.77
CA ASP A 239 -12.63 -36.40 -25.08
C ASP A 239 -13.19 -37.66 -25.80
#